data_AF-A0A227J726-F1
#
_entry.id   AF-A0A227J726-F1
#
_cell.length_a   1.000
_cell.length_b   1.000
_cell.length_c   1.000
_cell.angle_alpha   90.00
_cell.angle_beta   90.00
_cell.angle_gamma   90.00
#
_symmetry.space_group_name_H-M   'P 1'
#
loop_
_entity.id
_entity.type
_entity.pdbx_description
1 polymer ?
#
loop_
_entity_poly.entity_id
_entity_poly.type
_entity_poly.pdbx_seq_one_letter_code
_entity_poly.pdbx_strand_id
1 'polypeptide(L)'
;FTHEMLSKTSSDWGICEINLFGGEELIQSLRAQDHLYTVAEKGAQSTEVKVIGSVTESLHPHLDSIQAVLEKMAEPQVAIVSMTITEKGYCADPATGTLDKNNPLVIADLANPTEPKSALGYIVQAL
;
A
#
# COMPACT_ATOMS: atom_id res chain seq x y z
N PHE A 1 -10.45 10.56 -1.79
CA PHE A 1 -11.63 10.48 -0.90
C PHE A 1 -11.27 10.73 0.57
N THR A 2 -10.32 10.00 1.17
CA THR A 2 -9.94 10.22 2.59
C THR A 2 -9.60 11.68 2.89
N HIS A 3 -8.77 12.33 2.08
CA HIS A 3 -8.46 13.75 2.22
C HIS A 3 -9.69 14.68 2.18
N GLU A 4 -10.64 14.42 1.30
CA GLU A 4 -11.90 15.18 1.22
C GLU A 4 -12.76 15.02 2.47
N MET A 5 -12.70 13.86 3.12
CA MET A 5 -13.41 13.61 4.37
C MET A 5 -12.71 14.28 5.56
N LEU A 6 -11.38 14.26 5.59
CA LEU A 6 -10.57 14.96 6.59
C LEU A 6 -10.83 16.47 6.58
N SER A 7 -11.06 17.08 5.41
CA SER A 7 -11.37 18.51 5.32
C SER A 7 -12.81 18.88 5.69
N LYS A 8 -13.73 17.90 5.74
CA LYS A 8 -15.17 18.11 5.97
C LYS A 8 -15.67 17.61 7.32
N THR A 9 -14.86 16.84 8.03
CA THR A 9 -15.27 16.16 9.27
C THR A 9 -14.13 16.20 10.29
N SER A 10 -14.41 15.77 11.53
CA SER A 10 -13.38 15.55 12.56
C SER A 10 -12.76 14.14 12.47
N SER A 11 -12.65 13.58 11.27
CA SER A 11 -12.07 12.26 11.03
C SER A 11 -10.59 12.25 11.39
N ASP A 12 -10.13 11.13 11.95
CA ASP A 12 -8.74 10.86 12.34
C ASP A 12 -8.09 9.77 11.46
N TRP A 13 -8.78 9.29 10.43
CA TRP A 13 -8.26 8.30 9.48
C TRP A 13 -7.12 8.86 8.62
N GLY A 14 -5.92 8.31 8.82
CA GLY A 14 -4.77 8.46 7.93
C GLY A 14 -4.52 7.22 7.08
N ILE A 15 -3.56 7.35 6.15
CA ILE A 15 -3.08 6.25 5.29
C ILE A 15 -1.58 6.08 5.55
N CYS A 16 -1.16 4.84 5.78
CA CYS A 16 0.23 4.43 5.66
C CYS A 16 0.42 3.77 4.28
N GLU A 17 1.23 4.37 3.41
CA GLU A 17 1.51 3.84 2.07
C GLU A 17 2.58 2.75 2.15
N ILE A 18 2.34 1.58 1.56
CA ILE A 18 3.32 0.49 1.52
C ILE A 18 3.55 0.07 0.07
N ASN A 19 4.79 0.20 -0.40
CA ASN A 19 5.21 -0.37 -1.67
C ASN A 19 6.04 -1.63 -1.43
N LEU A 20 5.61 -2.76 -2.01
CA LEU A 20 6.31 -4.05 -1.88
C LEU A 20 7.28 -4.34 -3.04
N PHE A 21 7.03 -3.75 -4.21
CA PHE A 21 7.79 -4.02 -5.44
C PHE A 21 8.21 -2.72 -6.11
N GLY A 22 9.50 -2.41 -6.01
CA GLY A 22 10.04 -1.14 -6.50
C GLY A 22 9.41 0.06 -5.80
N GLY A 23 9.62 1.25 -6.35
CA GLY A 23 9.03 2.47 -5.82
C GLY A 23 9.75 3.02 -4.58
N GLU A 24 10.99 2.61 -4.32
CA GLU A 24 11.86 3.17 -3.29
C GLU A 24 12.00 4.70 -3.46
N GLU A 25 12.24 5.15 -4.69
CA GLU A 25 12.34 6.58 -5.02
C GLU A 25 11.02 7.34 -4.75
N LEU A 26 9.88 6.69 -4.98
CA LEU A 26 8.57 7.29 -4.69
C LEU A 26 8.37 7.47 -3.19
N ILE A 27 8.70 6.44 -2.39
CA ILE A 27 8.61 6.49 -0.93
C ILE A 27 9.54 7.58 -0.38
N GLN A 28 10.77 7.65 -0.88
CA GLN A 28 11.72 8.70 -0.50
C GLN A 28 11.21 10.10 -0.86
N SER A 29 10.66 10.27 -2.08
CA SER A 29 10.09 11.55 -2.53
C SER A 29 8.89 11.98 -1.70
N LEU A 30 8.06 11.02 -1.26
CA LEU A 30 6.91 11.28 -0.42
C LEU A 30 7.35 11.72 0.99
N ARG A 31 8.31 11.01 1.59
CA ARG A 31 8.92 11.36 2.88
C ARG A 31 9.58 12.74 2.87
N ALA A 32 10.26 13.09 1.78
CA ALA A 32 10.92 14.39 1.63
C ALA A 32 9.94 15.58 1.56
N GLN A 33 8.65 15.31 1.38
CA GLN A 33 7.58 16.32 1.30
C GLN A 33 6.60 16.21 2.47
N ASP A 34 7.03 15.68 3.61
CA ASP A 34 6.15 15.44 4.77
C ASP A 34 4.90 14.60 4.42
N HIS A 35 5.06 13.65 3.48
CA HIS A 35 4.00 12.83 2.92
C HIS A 35 2.90 13.56 2.13
N LEU A 36 3.15 14.81 1.76
CA LEU A 36 2.27 15.58 0.90
C LEU A 36 2.51 15.25 -0.58
N TYR A 37 1.44 15.25 -1.36
CA TYR A 37 1.51 15.15 -2.82
C TYR A 37 0.41 15.99 -3.48
N THR A 38 0.55 16.27 -4.78
CA THR A 38 -0.41 17.09 -5.53
C THR A 38 -1.26 16.24 -6.47
N VAL A 39 -2.57 16.48 -6.46
CA VAL A 39 -3.51 15.95 -7.45
C VAL A 39 -4.01 17.12 -8.30
N ALA A 40 -3.88 16.98 -9.62
CA ALA A 40 -4.42 17.93 -10.60
C ALA A 40 -5.58 17.27 -11.36
N GLU A 41 -6.79 17.76 -11.14
CA GLU A 41 -8.00 17.34 -11.84
C GLU A 41 -8.21 18.26 -13.04
N LYS A 42 -8.03 17.72 -14.26
CA LYS A 42 -8.10 18.51 -15.51
C LYS A 42 -9.42 18.26 -16.23
N GLY A 43 -10.27 19.28 -16.28
CA GLY A 43 -11.49 19.33 -17.07
C GLY A 43 -11.32 20.11 -18.38
N ALA A 44 -12.40 20.20 -19.16
CA ALA A 44 -12.40 20.94 -20.42
C ALA A 44 -12.28 22.46 -20.23
N GLN A 45 -12.77 23.01 -19.10
CA GLN A 45 -12.82 24.45 -18.82
C GLN A 45 -11.82 24.90 -17.77
N SER A 46 -11.40 24.01 -16.86
CA SER A 46 -10.54 24.35 -15.73
C SER A 46 -9.65 23.19 -15.32
N THR A 47 -8.59 23.51 -14.58
CA THR A 47 -7.78 22.55 -13.84
C THR A 47 -7.85 22.92 -12.36
N GLU A 48 -8.27 21.98 -11.53
CA GLU A 48 -8.25 22.12 -10.08
C GLU A 48 -7.03 21.41 -9.54
N VAL A 49 -6.31 22.05 -8.62
CA VAL A 49 -5.07 21.51 -8.04
C VAL A 49 -5.23 21.45 -6.53
N LYS A 50 -5.00 20.28 -5.95
CA LYS A 50 -5.16 20.00 -4.52
C LYS A 50 -3.88 19.42 -3.95
N VAL A 51 -3.46 19.92 -2.80
CA VAL A 51 -2.42 19.28 -1.99
C VAL A 51 -3.09 18.27 -1.08
N ILE A 52 -2.71 17.01 -1.22
CA ILE A 52 -3.25 15.89 -0.49
C ILE A 52 -2.35 15.58 0.70
N GLY A 53 -2.95 15.48 1.88
CA GLY A 53 -2.29 15.14 3.14
C GLY A 53 -2.97 14.01 3.91
N SER A 54 -3.65 13.09 3.22
CA SER A 54 -4.22 11.90 3.86
C SER A 54 -3.20 10.78 4.07
N VAL A 55 -2.04 10.84 3.42
CA VAL A 55 -0.92 9.94 3.71
C VAL A 55 -0.10 10.56 4.83
N THR A 56 0.08 9.80 5.92
CA THR A 56 0.79 10.27 7.12
C THR A 56 2.07 9.50 7.36
N GLU A 57 2.18 8.31 6.80
CA GLU A 57 3.34 7.43 6.90
C GLU A 57 3.56 6.68 5.60
N SER A 58 4.76 6.16 5.41
CA SER A 58 5.09 5.33 4.26
C SER A 58 6.16 4.31 4.63
N LEU A 59 6.09 3.10 4.09
CA LEU A 59 7.07 2.04 4.31
C LEU A 59 7.42 1.30 3.01
N HIS A 60 8.63 0.77 2.98
CA HIS A 60 9.12 -0.11 1.93
C HIS A 60 10.01 -1.20 2.54
N PRO A 61 9.81 -2.50 2.25
CA PRO A 61 10.58 -3.58 2.87
C PRO A 61 12.11 -3.44 2.73
N HIS A 62 12.60 -2.92 1.59
CA HIS A 62 14.04 -2.66 1.41
C HIS A 62 14.57 -1.45 2.20
N LEU A 63 13.73 -0.46 2.52
CA LEU A 63 14.14 0.74 3.24
C LEU A 63 13.97 0.58 4.75
N ASP A 64 12.92 -0.12 5.18
CA ASP A 64 12.48 -0.17 6.59
C ASP A 64 12.48 -1.58 7.18
N SER A 65 12.75 -2.62 6.38
CA SER A 65 12.62 -4.06 6.68
C SER A 65 11.23 -4.65 6.52
N ILE A 66 11.18 -5.96 6.24
CA ILE A 66 9.96 -6.77 6.23
C ILE A 66 9.24 -6.69 7.57
N GLN A 67 10.01 -6.78 8.67
CA GLN A 67 9.47 -6.78 10.03
C GLN A 67 8.73 -5.47 10.35
N ALA A 68 9.27 -4.32 9.98
CA ALA A 68 8.60 -3.03 10.20
C ALA A 68 7.28 -2.93 9.43
N VAL A 69 7.20 -3.48 8.22
CA VAL A 69 5.96 -3.53 7.44
C VAL A 69 4.93 -4.43 8.13
N LEU A 70 5.34 -5.62 8.58
CA LEU A 70 4.45 -6.54 9.30
C LEU A 70 3.94 -5.93 10.62
N GLU A 71 4.81 -5.30 11.39
CA GLU A 71 4.46 -4.62 12.64
C GLU A 71 3.47 -3.49 12.39
N LYS A 72 3.72 -2.63 11.38
CA LYS A 72 2.79 -1.57 10.99
C LYS A 72 1.43 -2.13 10.60
N MET A 73 1.37 -3.21 9.81
CA MET A 73 0.11 -3.84 9.41
C MET A 73 -0.66 -4.45 10.59
N ALA A 74 0.05 -4.86 11.64
CA ALA A 74 -0.52 -5.46 12.85
C ALA A 74 -0.82 -4.44 13.98
N GLU A 75 -0.58 -3.14 13.74
CA GLU A 75 -0.89 -2.10 14.73
C GLU A 75 -2.40 -2.09 15.08
N PRO A 76 -2.80 -1.99 16.37
CA PRO A 76 -4.20 -2.15 16.77
C PRO A 76 -5.20 -1.19 16.14
N GLN A 77 -4.74 0.00 15.70
CA GLN A 77 -5.58 1.00 15.03
C GLN A 77 -5.70 0.78 13.51
N VAL A 78 -4.89 -0.10 12.92
CA VAL A 78 -5.02 -0.46 11.51
C VAL A 78 -6.24 -1.33 11.33
N ALA A 79 -7.31 -0.72 10.82
CA ALA A 79 -8.60 -1.38 10.64
C ALA A 79 -8.84 -1.84 9.19
N ILE A 80 -8.08 -1.33 8.20
CA ILE A 80 -8.28 -1.62 6.78
C ILE A 80 -6.91 -1.73 6.08
N VAL A 81 -6.72 -2.81 5.33
CA VAL A 81 -5.67 -2.93 4.31
C VAL A 81 -6.31 -2.84 2.92
N SER A 82 -6.12 -1.71 2.23
CA SER A 82 -6.56 -1.51 0.85
C SER A 82 -5.40 -1.70 -0.12
N MET A 83 -5.67 -2.19 -1.34
CA MET A 83 -4.61 -2.63 -2.25
C MET A 83 -4.86 -2.18 -3.69
N THR A 84 -3.82 -1.63 -4.33
CA THR A 84 -3.79 -1.26 -5.76
C THR A 84 -2.60 -1.92 -6.45
N ILE A 85 -2.54 -3.26 -6.38
CA ILE A 85 -1.35 -4.06 -6.75
C ILE A 85 -1.37 -4.60 -8.18
N THR A 86 -2.26 -4.10 -9.05
CA THR A 86 -2.60 -4.68 -10.37
C THR A 86 -3.16 -6.11 -10.28
N GLU A 87 -3.71 -6.61 -11.37
CA GLU A 87 -4.30 -7.97 -11.44
C GLU A 87 -3.26 -9.06 -11.14
N LYS A 88 -2.01 -8.86 -11.57
CA LYS A 88 -0.93 -9.84 -11.38
C LYS A 88 -0.51 -9.99 -9.92
N GLY A 89 -0.67 -8.94 -9.11
CA GLY A 89 -0.27 -8.97 -7.71
C GLY A 89 -1.11 -9.93 -6.85
N TYR A 90 -2.32 -10.28 -7.30
CA TYR A 90 -3.19 -11.23 -6.59
C TYR A 90 -2.75 -12.69 -6.73
N CYS A 91 -1.70 -12.98 -7.51
CA CYS A 91 -1.20 -14.34 -7.74
C CYS A 91 -2.30 -15.33 -8.17
N ALA A 92 -3.29 -14.85 -8.92
CA ALA A 92 -4.41 -15.66 -9.38
C ALA A 92 -4.12 -16.24 -10.77
N ASP A 93 -4.57 -17.48 -11.00
CA ASP A 93 -4.63 -18.07 -12.32
C ASP A 93 -5.66 -17.28 -13.18
N PRO A 94 -5.26 -16.71 -14.33
CA PRO A 94 -6.15 -15.85 -15.12
C PRO A 94 -7.38 -16.56 -15.70
N ALA A 95 -7.32 -17.88 -15.87
CA ALA A 95 -8.42 -18.66 -16.45
C ALA A 95 -9.47 -19.02 -15.40
N THR A 96 -9.05 -19.25 -14.16
CA THR A 96 -9.94 -19.72 -13.07
C THR A 96 -10.26 -18.65 -12.03
N GLY A 97 -9.45 -17.60 -11.93
CA GLY A 97 -9.53 -16.59 -10.87
C GLY A 97 -9.16 -17.11 -9.48
N THR A 98 -8.66 -18.35 -9.37
CA THR A 98 -8.25 -18.96 -8.10
C THR A 98 -6.76 -18.73 -7.85
N LEU A 99 -6.31 -18.90 -6.60
CA LEU A 99 -4.88 -18.79 -6.25
C LEU A 99 -4.04 -19.76 -7.09
N ASP A 100 -3.10 -19.23 -7.86
CA ASP A 100 -2.11 -20.02 -8.58
C ASP A 100 -1.01 -20.48 -7.61
N LYS A 101 -1.11 -21.73 -7.16
CA LYS A 101 -0.13 -22.34 -6.26
C LYS A 101 1.24 -22.55 -6.89
N ASN A 102 1.34 -22.45 -8.22
CA ASN A 102 2.61 -22.54 -8.94
C ASN A 102 3.28 -21.17 -9.12
N ASN A 103 2.61 -20.08 -8.72
CA ASN A 103 3.19 -18.74 -8.77
C ASN A 103 4.46 -18.69 -7.89
N PRO A 104 5.60 -18.20 -8.40
CA PRO A 104 6.85 -18.17 -7.65
C PRO A 104 6.78 -17.42 -6.32
N LEU A 105 5.95 -16.37 -6.23
CA LEU A 105 5.75 -15.63 -4.98
C LEU A 105 4.99 -16.47 -3.95
N VAL A 106 3.96 -17.20 -4.38
CA VAL A 106 3.19 -18.09 -3.50
C VAL A 106 4.05 -19.25 -3.00
N ILE A 107 4.87 -19.84 -3.87
CA ILE A 107 5.82 -20.90 -3.48
C ILE A 107 6.83 -20.35 -2.45
N ALA A 108 7.36 -19.15 -2.67
CA ALA A 108 8.32 -18.54 -1.75
C ALA A 108 7.70 -18.27 -0.38
N ASP A 109 6.49 -17.72 -0.35
CA ASP A 109 5.77 -17.42 0.90
C ASP A 109 5.43 -18.68 1.68
N LEU A 110 5.03 -19.76 1.00
CA LEU A 110 4.77 -21.05 1.64
C LEU A 110 6.04 -21.70 2.18
N ALA A 111 7.19 -21.47 1.54
CA ALA A 111 8.47 -22.02 1.98
C ALA A 111 9.05 -21.26 3.18
N ASN A 112 8.81 -19.94 3.28
CA ASN A 112 9.25 -19.13 4.42
C ASN A 112 8.18 -18.08 4.83
N PRO A 113 7.15 -18.48 5.59
CA PRO A 113 6.02 -17.60 5.92
C PRO A 113 6.42 -16.33 6.69
N THR A 114 7.51 -16.39 7.47
CA THR A 114 8.02 -15.25 8.25
C THR A 114 8.77 -14.21 7.43
N GLU A 115 9.08 -14.49 6.15
CA GLU A 115 9.69 -13.54 5.22
C GLU A 115 8.86 -13.45 3.92
N PRO A 116 7.62 -12.95 4.00
CA PRO A 116 6.73 -12.93 2.85
C PRO A 116 7.23 -12.01 1.74
N LYS A 117 6.89 -12.37 0.51
CA LYS A 117 7.21 -11.64 -0.72
C LYS A 117 5.96 -11.21 -1.47
N SER A 118 4.88 -11.98 -1.44
CA SER A 118 3.61 -11.55 -2.05
C SER A 118 2.82 -10.66 -1.10
N ALA A 119 1.96 -9.79 -1.65
CA ALA A 119 1.03 -9.01 -0.84
C ALA A 119 0.10 -9.90 0.01
N LEU A 120 -0.28 -11.08 -0.51
CA LEU A 120 -1.06 -12.06 0.24
C LEU A 120 -0.29 -12.62 1.43
N GLY A 121 1.00 -12.91 1.24
CA GLY A 121 1.89 -13.37 2.31
C GLY A 121 2.03 -12.34 3.42
N TYR A 122 2.25 -11.06 3.08
CA TYR A 122 2.29 -9.98 4.07
C TYR A 122 0.99 -9.87 4.87
N ILE A 123 -0.16 -9.93 4.20
CA ILE A 123 -1.47 -9.87 4.87
C ILE A 123 -1.67 -11.06 5.79
N VAL A 124 -1.44 -12.28 5.31
CA VAL A 124 -1.62 -13.50 6.11
C VAL A 124 -0.67 -13.53 7.31
N GLN A 125 0.57 -13.09 7.15
CA GLN A 125 1.56 -13.09 8.22
C GLN A 125 1.32 -12.00 9.28
N ALA A 126 0.62 -10.91 8.92
CA ALA A 126 0.26 -9.83 9.84
C ALA A 126 -1.01 -10.10 10.67
N LEU A 127 -1.82 -11.11 10.30
CA LEU A 127 -3.04 -11.54 11.01
C LEU A 127 -2.74 -12.49 12.16
#